data_AF-A0A1Y2K711-F1
#
_entry.id   AF-A0A1Y2K711-F1
#
_cell.length_a   1.000
_cell.length_b   1.000
_cell.length_c   1.000
_cell.angle_alpha   90.00
_cell.angle_beta   90.00
_cell.angle_gamma   90.00
#
_symmetry.space_group_name_H-M   'P 1'
#
loop_
_entity.id
_entity.type
_entity.pdbx_description
1 polymer ?
#
loop_
_entity_poly.entity_id
_entity_poly.type
_entity_poly.pdbx_seq_one_letter_code
_entity_poly.pdbx_strand_id
1 'polypeptide(L)'
;MKKTQSYTPEFRSEAVKLVLEQGLTLELAAERLAIPKSTLANWTSAAREQGQKMPGGRSISELEAEITRLRKELKQVREERDVIKKATAYFVSAT
;
A
#
# COMPACT_ATOMS: atom_id res chain seq x y z
N MET A 1 -3.21 23.71 -33.42
CA MET A 1 -3.67 23.41 -32.05
C MET A 1 -3.80 21.89 -31.90
N LYS A 2 -3.12 21.26 -30.93
CA LYS A 2 -3.26 19.81 -30.68
C LYS A 2 -4.60 19.56 -29.99
N LYS A 3 -5.49 18.77 -30.61
CA LYS A 3 -6.78 18.41 -30.03
C LYS A 3 -6.55 17.44 -28.87
N THR A 4 -6.76 17.89 -27.64
CA THR A 4 -6.70 17.03 -26.46
C THR A 4 -7.98 16.20 -26.39
N GLN A 5 -7.87 14.89 -26.51
CA GLN A 5 -8.98 13.99 -26.20
C GLN A 5 -9.22 14.04 -24.68
N SER A 6 -10.45 14.34 -24.28
CA SER A 6 -10.85 14.36 -22.88
C SER A 6 -11.46 13.01 -22.53
N TYR A 7 -10.93 12.37 -21.49
CA TYR A 7 -11.46 11.13 -20.94
C TYR A 7 -12.14 11.42 -19.61
N THR A 8 -13.22 10.71 -19.31
CA THR A 8 -13.91 10.88 -18.03
C THR A 8 -13.02 10.41 -16.88
N PRO A 9 -13.15 11.00 -15.68
CA PRO A 9 -12.43 10.55 -14.49
C PRO A 9 -12.65 9.07 -14.19
N GLU A 10 -13.88 8.59 -14.39
CA GLU A 10 -14.29 7.21 -14.16
C GLU A 10 -13.53 6.27 -15.10
N PHE A 11 -13.52 6.59 -16.40
CA PHE A 11 -12.80 5.80 -17.41
C PHE A 11 -11.29 5.76 -17.12
N ARG A 12 -10.70 6.90 -16.76
CA ARG A 12 -9.29 6.96 -16.35
C ARG A 12 -9.03 6.07 -15.14
N SER A 13 -9.92 6.06 -14.15
CA SER A 13 -9.76 5.25 -12.94
C SER A 13 -9.82 3.75 -13.25
N GLU A 14 -10.78 3.31 -14.07
CA GLU A 14 -10.90 1.91 -14.49
C GLU A 14 -9.69 1.46 -15.31
N ALA A 15 -9.23 2.32 -16.24
CA ALA A 15 -8.05 2.03 -17.05
C ALA A 15 -6.79 1.80 -16.20
N VAL A 16 -6.61 2.60 -15.15
CA VAL A 16 -5.49 2.43 -14.21
C VAL A 16 -5.63 1.14 -13.40
N LYS A 17 -6.84 0.76 -12.97
CA LYS A 17 -7.09 -0.49 -12.21
C LYS A 17 -6.72 -1.74 -13.00
N LEU A 18 -6.98 -1.76 -14.31
CA LEU A 18 -6.57 -2.88 -15.18
C LEU A 18 -5.05 -3.16 -15.10
N VAL A 19 -4.24 -2.11 -14.93
CA VAL A 19 -2.78 -2.23 -14.87
C VAL A 19 -2.30 -2.49 -13.43
N LEU A 20 -2.80 -1.73 -12.46
CA LEU A 20 -2.29 -1.79 -11.08
C LEU A 20 -2.87 -2.96 -10.27
N GLU A 21 -4.15 -3.29 -10.47
CA GLU A 21 -4.85 -4.32 -9.68
C GLU A 21 -4.91 -5.65 -10.42
N GLN A 22 -5.21 -5.63 -11.72
CA GLN A 22 -5.35 -6.85 -12.53
C GLN A 22 -4.04 -7.30 -13.19
N GLY A 23 -2.97 -6.50 -13.09
CA GLY A 23 -1.64 -6.86 -13.55
C GLY A 23 -1.47 -6.92 -15.07
N LEU A 24 -2.36 -6.33 -15.86
CA LEU A 24 -2.19 -6.27 -17.31
C LEU A 24 -0.99 -5.40 -17.67
N THR A 25 -0.31 -5.77 -18.75
CA THR A 25 0.74 -4.92 -19.33
C THR A 25 0.11 -3.64 -19.89
N LEU A 26 0.87 -2.54 -19.87
CA LEU A 26 0.45 -1.27 -20.48
C LEU A 26 0.09 -1.42 -21.96
N GLU A 27 0.76 -2.33 -22.67
CA GLU A 27 0.50 -2.65 -24.08
C GLU A 27 -0.93 -3.21 -24.26
N LEU A 28 -1.21 -4.30 -23.54
CA LEU A 28 -2.47 -5.03 -23.66
C LEU A 28 -3.65 -4.22 -23.14
N ALA A 29 -3.46 -3.47 -22.05
CA ALA A 29 -4.50 -2.61 -21.51
C ALA A 29 -4.81 -1.43 -22.45
N ALA A 30 -3.79 -0.82 -23.06
CA ALA A 30 -3.99 0.27 -24.02
C ALA A 30 -4.71 -0.22 -25.30
N GLU A 31 -4.35 -1.40 -25.80
CA GLU A 31 -5.01 -2.03 -26.95
C GLU A 31 -6.49 -2.33 -26.65
N ARG A 32 -6.78 -2.96 -25.51
CA ARG A 32 -8.16 -3.29 -25.08
C ARG A 32 -9.04 -2.05 -24.93
N LEU A 33 -8.47 -0.95 -24.46
CA LEU A 33 -9.17 0.31 -24.23
C LEU A 33 -9.17 1.23 -25.46
N ALA A 34 -8.48 0.84 -26.54
CA ALA A 34 -8.26 1.65 -27.73
C ALA A 34 -7.72 3.08 -27.42
N ILE A 35 -6.81 3.19 -26.45
CA ILE A 35 -6.18 4.46 -26.07
C ILE A 35 -4.67 4.45 -26.33
N PRO A 36 -4.03 5.62 -26.49
CA PRO A 36 -2.57 5.67 -26.58
C PRO A 36 -1.90 5.12 -25.33
N LYS A 37 -0.95 4.20 -25.50
CA LYS A 37 -0.14 3.62 -24.42
C LYS A 37 0.52 4.67 -23.54
N SER A 38 1.00 5.77 -24.14
CA SER A 38 1.61 6.89 -23.41
C SER A 38 0.63 7.61 -22.49
N THR A 39 -0.64 7.75 -22.90
CA THR A 39 -1.70 8.31 -22.06
C THR A 39 -1.96 7.42 -20.85
N LEU A 40 -2.08 6.10 -21.07
CA LEU A 40 -2.27 5.14 -19.99
C LEU A 40 -1.07 5.11 -19.04
N ALA A 41 0.15 5.12 -19.58
CA ALA A 41 1.38 5.17 -18.80
C ALA A 41 1.40 6.40 -17.87
N ASN A 42 1.11 7.60 -18.40
CA ASN A 42 1.05 8.82 -17.62
C ASN A 42 0.01 8.74 -16.48
N TRP A 43 -1.16 8.15 -16.73
CA TRP A 43 -2.18 7.96 -15.70
C TRP A 43 -1.75 6.98 -14.62
N THR A 44 -1.13 5.86 -15.00
CA THR A 44 -0.63 4.86 -14.04
C THR A 44 0.50 5.41 -13.18
N SER A 45 1.42 6.20 -13.74
CA SER A 45 2.48 6.86 -12.98
C SER A 45 1.90 7.86 -11.97
N ALA A 46 0.98 8.73 -12.42
CA ALA A 46 0.31 9.68 -11.54
C ALA A 46 -0.48 8.98 -10.42
N ALA A 47 -1.12 7.84 -10.71
CA ALA A 47 -1.83 7.06 -9.71
C ALA A 47 -0.88 6.38 -8.71
N ARG A 48 0.29 5.91 -9.14
CA ARG A 48 1.33 5.39 -8.24
C ARG A 48 1.87 6.48 -7.31
N GLU A 49 2.11 7.68 -7.85
CA GLU A 49 2.54 8.84 -7.05
C GLU A 49 1.46 9.30 -6.07
N GLN A 50 0.17 9.26 -6.47
CA GLN A 50 -0.95 9.55 -5.56
C GLN A 50 -1.15 8.46 -4.51
N GLY A 51 -0.96 7.18 -4.85
CA GLY A 51 -1.01 6.07 -3.90
C GLY A 51 0.12 6.12 -2.87
N GLN A 52 1.30 6.64 -3.26
CA GLN A 52 2.37 6.97 -2.31
C GLN A 52 2.02 8.17 -1.41
N LYS A 53 1.07 9.02 -1.83
CA LYS A 53 0.59 10.21 -1.13
C LYS A 53 -0.85 10.03 -0.63
N MET A 54 -1.18 8.89 0.01
CA MET A 54 -2.52 8.70 0.59
C MET A 54 -2.96 9.92 1.42
N PRO A 55 -4.25 10.33 1.33
CA PRO A 55 -4.75 11.48 2.07
C PRO A 55 -4.74 11.13 3.57
N GLY A 56 -3.89 11.83 4.34
CA GLY A 56 -3.52 11.45 5.72
C GLY A 56 -2.01 11.38 5.96
N GLY A 57 -1.20 11.49 4.90
CA GLY A 57 0.18 12.01 5.01
C GLY A 57 1.20 11.04 5.60
N ARG A 58 1.14 9.75 5.28
CA ARG A 58 2.27 8.84 5.52
C ARG A 58 2.56 8.03 4.27
N SER A 59 3.80 8.12 3.81
CA SER A 59 4.36 7.31 2.75
C SER A 59 4.40 5.83 3.16
N ILE A 60 4.50 4.94 2.17
CA ILE A 60 4.66 3.49 2.40
C ILE A 60 5.87 3.21 3.30
N SER A 61 6.97 3.93 3.09
CA SER A 61 8.18 3.79 3.91
C SER A 61 7.96 4.17 5.37
N GLU A 62 7.19 5.23 5.65
CA GLU A 62 6.85 5.62 7.02
C GLU A 62 5.95 4.57 7.69
N LEU A 63 5.03 3.96 6.95
CA LEU A 63 4.20 2.86 7.47
C LEU A 63 5.04 1.60 7.75
N GLU A 64 5.99 1.26 6.89
CA GLU A 64 6.90 0.12 7.10
C GLU A 64 7.82 0.33 8.33
N ALA A 65 8.33 1.55 8.52
CA ALA A 65 9.11 1.92 9.69
C ALA A 65 8.28 1.80 10.98
N GLU A 66 7.04 2.28 10.95
CA GLU A 66 6.10 2.20 12.07
C GLU A 66 5.75 0.75 12.41
N ILE A 67 5.47 -0.09 11.41
CA ILE A 67 5.23 -1.53 11.59
C ILE A 67 6.42 -2.20 12.27
N THR A 68 7.64 -1.87 11.84
CA THR A 68 8.86 -2.43 12.41
C THR A 68 9.03 -2.01 13.87
N ARG A 69 8.79 -0.74 14.19
CA ARG A 69 8.83 -0.22 15.57
C ARG A 69 7.81 -0.93 16.45
N LEU A 70 6.55 -1.00 16.02
CA LEU A 70 5.47 -1.63 16.77
C LEU A 70 5.72 -3.13 17.01
N ARG A 71 6.30 -3.85 16.04
CA ARG A 71 6.68 -5.26 16.22
C ARG A 71 7.75 -5.43 17.29
N LYS A 72 8.73 -4.52 17.35
CA LYS A 72 9.78 -4.54 18.39
C LYS A 72 9.20 -4.29 19.77
N GLU A 73 8.33 -3.29 19.90
CA GLU A 73 7.66 -2.95 21.16
C GLU A 73 6.75 -4.10 21.65
N LEU A 74 5.96 -4.69 20.75
CA LEU A 74 5.14 -5.86 21.05
C LEU A 74 5.98 -7.06 21.52
N LYS A 75 7.16 -7.26 20.94
CA LYS A 75 8.06 -8.33 21.37
C LYS A 75 8.54 -8.09 22.80
N GLN A 76 9.01 -6.87 23.09
CA GLN A 76 9.48 -6.51 24.42
C GLN A 76 8.38 -6.67 25.49
N VAL A 77 7.19 -6.12 25.23
CA VAL A 77 6.05 -6.24 26.17
C VAL A 77 5.66 -7.70 26.41
N ARG A 78 5.75 -8.56 25.39
CA ARG A 78 5.50 -10.00 25.56
C ARG A 78 6.55 -10.66 26.44
N GLU A 79 7.82 -10.35 26.25
CA GLU A 79 8.91 -10.88 27.06
C GLU A 79 8.77 -10.47 28.53
N GLU A 80 8.51 -9.19 28.80
CA GLU A 80 8.27 -8.68 30.16
C GLU A 80 7.09 -9.38 30.84
N ARG A 81 5.96 -9.51 30.13
CA ARG A 81 4.77 -10.23 30.62
C ARG A 81 5.10 -11.69 30.93
N ASP A 82 5.89 -12.35 30.09
CA ASP A 82 6.21 -13.76 30.26
C ASP A 82 7.17 -13.99 31.44
N VAL A 83 8.07 -13.06 31.72
CA VAL A 83 8.90 -13.07 32.94
C VAL A 83 8.02 -12.93 34.18
N ILE A 84 7.09 -11.96 34.20
CA ILE A 84 6.17 -11.76 35.33
C ILE A 84 5.34 -13.03 35.56
N LYS A 85 4.76 -13.61 34.50
CA LYS A 85 3.98 -14.85 34.60
C LYS A 85 4.79 -16.00 35.17
N LYS A 86 6.05 -16.19 34.73
CA LYS A 86 6.95 -17.22 35.27
C LYS A 86 7.25 -16.99 36.75
N ALA A 87 7.52 -15.75 37.15
CA ALA A 87 7.76 -15.41 38.54
C ALA A 87 6.51 -15.69 39.41
N THR A 88 5.32 -15.24 38.99
CA THR A 88 4.07 -15.51 39.71
C THR A 88 3.80 -17.02 39.84
N ALA A 89 4.01 -17.78 38.76
CA ALA A 89 3.85 -19.24 38.80
C ALA A 89 4.81 -19.89 39.82
N TYR A 90 6.07 -19.45 39.86
CA TYR A 90 7.04 -19.91 40.84
C TYR A 90 6.58 -19.60 42.27
N PHE A 91 6.15 -18.37 42.55
CA PHE A 91 5.69 -17.97 43.88
C PHE A 91 4.44 -18.73 44.33
N VAL A 92 3.46 -18.96 43.45
CA VAL A 92 2.26 -19.75 43.76
C VAL A 92 2.58 -21.22 44.03
N SER A 93 3.57 -21.80 43.35
CA SER A 93 4.00 -23.18 43.57
C SER A 93 4.85 -23.39 44.84
N ALA A 94 5.37 -22.31 45.42
CA ALA A 94 6.24 -22.35 46.59
C ALA A 94 5.50 -22.19 47.94
N THR A 95 4.18 -22.03 47.89
CA THR A 95 3.26 -21.94 49.05
C THR A 95 2.34 -23.15 49.10
#